data_AF-A0A933P6N1-F1
#
_entry.id   AF-A0A933P6N1-F1
#
_cell.length_a   1.000
_cell.length_b   1.000
_cell.length_c   1.000
_cell.angle_alpha   90.00
_cell.angle_beta   90.00
_cell.angle_gamma   90.00
#
_symmetry.space_group_name_H-M   'P 1'
#
loop_
_entity.id
_entity.type
_entity.pdbx_description
1 polymer ?
#
loop_
_entity_poly.entity_id
_entity_poly.type
_entity_poly.pdbx_seq_one_letter_code
_entity_poly.pdbx_strand_id
1 'polypeptide(L)'
;MTTRFGPQLIGETEKTLNAMLCRALEGSGLNEPQWVTLRVADQLDSVDGPALAAALADRAHFTNPAQLVDQLTERGLLDGGRLTTVGRDLLRSLQAVITKMTAPIWHDLASEDVAAAERLLNEIICRSRLVLDAQH
;
A
#
# COMPACT_ATOMS: atom_id res chain seq x y z
N MET A 1 0.70 12.36 25.47
CA MET A 1 1.86 13.14 24.99
C MET A 1 1.71 13.29 23.49
N THR A 2 1.98 14.46 22.91
CA THR A 2 1.92 14.70 21.45
C THR A 2 3.30 14.49 20.84
N THR A 3 3.42 13.54 19.91
CA THR A 3 4.64 13.34 19.10
C THR A 3 4.76 14.49 18.10
N ARG A 4 5.95 15.10 17.99
CA ARG A 4 6.19 16.18 17.01
C ARG A 4 6.23 15.64 15.59
N PHE A 5 5.85 16.46 14.62
CA PHE A 5 5.99 16.11 13.20
C PHE A 5 7.45 15.78 12.86
N GLY A 6 7.65 14.61 12.25
CA GLY A 6 8.97 14.06 11.94
C GLY A 6 8.92 12.54 11.76
N PRO A 7 10.07 11.88 11.54
CA PRO A 7 10.14 10.45 11.25
C PRO A 7 9.45 9.56 12.30
N GLN A 8 9.52 9.94 13.58
CA GLN A 8 8.85 9.20 14.65
C GLN A 8 7.32 9.22 14.51
N LEU A 9 6.71 10.40 14.34
CA LEU A 9 5.26 10.51 14.16
C LEU A 9 4.80 9.76 12.90
N ILE A 10 5.56 9.89 11.80
CA ILE A 10 5.26 9.18 10.54
C ILE A 10 5.29 7.67 10.76
N GLY A 11 6.35 7.15 11.39
CA GLY A 11 6.47 5.72 11.67
C GLY A 11 5.44 5.18 12.67
N GLU A 12 5.06 5.97 13.69
CA GLU A 12 3.97 5.62 14.61
C GLU A 12 2.61 5.59 13.88
N THR A 13 2.37 6.56 12.98
CA THR A 13 1.15 6.62 12.16
C THR A 13 1.07 5.42 11.23
N GLU A 14 2.13 5.13 10.47
CA GLU A 14 2.22 3.98 9.57
C GLU A 14 1.96 2.67 10.31
N LYS A 15 2.65 2.43 11.44
CA LYS A 15 2.48 1.20 12.23
C LYS A 15 1.06 1.05 12.77
N THR A 16 0.44 2.14 13.19
CA THR A 16 -0.93 2.12 13.69
C THR A 16 -1.92 1.78 12.57
N LEU A 17 -1.79 2.41 11.40
CA LEU A 17 -2.61 2.11 10.22
C LEU A 17 -2.36 0.68 9.71
N ASN A 18 -1.11 0.21 9.75
CA ASN A 18 -0.76 -1.16 9.39
C ASN A 18 -1.36 -2.18 10.37
N ALA A 19 -1.36 -1.91 11.67
CA ALA A 19 -2.02 -2.78 12.64
C ALA A 19 -3.53 -2.92 12.37
N MET A 20 -4.17 -1.83 11.95
CA MET A 20 -5.56 -1.86 11.51
C MET A 20 -5.71 -2.67 10.22
N LEU A 21 -4.86 -2.44 9.21
CA LEU A 21 -4.86 -3.23 7.97
C LEU A 21 -4.74 -4.73 8.27
N CYS A 22 -3.75 -5.15 9.05
CA CYS A 22 -3.56 -6.54 9.46
C CYS A 22 -4.84 -7.12 10.08
N ARG A 23 -5.52 -6.34 10.94
CA ARG A 23 -6.80 -6.74 11.54
C ARG A 23 -7.92 -6.91 10.51
N ALA A 24 -8.00 -6.04 9.50
CA ALA A 24 -8.97 -6.21 8.41
C ALA A 24 -8.65 -7.39 7.48
N LEU A 25 -7.38 -7.79 7.39
CA LEU A 25 -6.94 -8.94 6.60
C LEU A 25 -7.08 -10.27 7.35
N GLU A 26 -7.37 -10.27 8.66
CA GLU A 26 -7.61 -11.48 9.44
C GLU A 26 -8.67 -12.38 8.75
N GLY A 27 -8.33 -13.65 8.54
CA GLY A 27 -9.22 -14.63 7.89
C GLY A 27 -9.30 -14.53 6.36
N SER A 28 -8.71 -13.51 5.72
CA SER A 28 -8.65 -13.39 4.24
C SER A 28 -7.59 -14.28 3.59
N GLY A 29 -6.63 -14.78 4.38
CA GLY A 29 -5.45 -15.47 3.88
C GLY A 29 -4.45 -14.56 3.16
N LEU A 30 -4.60 -13.23 3.21
CA LEU A 30 -3.60 -12.26 2.73
C LEU A 30 -2.82 -11.67 3.90
N ASN A 31 -1.55 -11.37 3.65
CA ASN A 31 -0.74 -10.48 4.49
C ASN A 31 -0.61 -9.10 3.84
N GLU A 32 -0.01 -8.14 4.55
CA GLU A 32 0.16 -6.77 4.06
C GLU A 32 0.91 -6.68 2.72
N PRO A 33 2.06 -7.35 2.50
CA PRO A 33 2.76 -7.27 1.23
C PRO A 33 1.94 -7.79 0.04
N GLN A 34 1.17 -8.86 0.25
CA GLN A 34 0.25 -9.40 -0.74
C GLN A 34 -0.90 -8.44 -1.03
N TRP A 35 -1.49 -7.82 0.00
CA TRP A 35 -2.51 -6.79 -0.15
C TRP A 35 -2.01 -5.58 -0.95
N VAL A 36 -0.84 -5.05 -0.59
CA VAL A 36 -0.21 -3.94 -1.32
C VAL A 36 0.04 -4.32 -2.77
N THR A 37 0.51 -5.55 -3.03
CA THR A 37 0.73 -6.04 -4.39
C THR A 37 -0.55 -6.03 -5.22
N LEU A 38 -1.67 -6.51 -4.68
CA LEU A 38 -2.96 -6.46 -5.38
C LEU A 38 -3.44 -5.01 -5.62
N ARG A 39 -3.20 -4.10 -4.67
CA ARG A 39 -3.52 -2.67 -4.82
C ARG A 39 -2.69 -2.00 -5.90
N VAL A 40 -1.39 -2.31 -5.99
CA VAL A 40 -0.52 -1.78 -7.04
C VAL A 40 -0.92 -2.33 -8.41
N ALA A 41 -1.24 -3.64 -8.49
CA ALA A 41 -1.75 -4.24 -9.72
C ALA A 41 -3.06 -3.58 -10.20
N ASP A 42 -4.00 -3.31 -9.29
CA ASP A 42 -5.26 -2.59 -9.56
C ASP A 42 -5.03 -1.18 -10.11
N GLN A 43 -4.08 -0.44 -9.52
CA GLN A 43 -3.76 0.93 -9.94
C GLN A 43 -3.08 1.00 -11.31
N LEU A 44 -2.30 -0.02 -11.66
CA LEU A 44 -1.58 -0.06 -12.93
C LEU A 44 -2.46 -0.64 -14.05
N ASP A 45 -3.43 -1.50 -13.72
CA ASP A 45 -4.47 -2.16 -14.54
C ASP A 45 -3.96 -2.92 -15.79
N SER A 46 -2.70 -2.69 -16.19
CA SER A 46 -2.23 -2.99 -17.53
C SER A 46 -0.74 -3.27 -17.69
N VAL A 47 -0.01 -3.45 -16.59
CA VAL A 47 1.39 -3.86 -16.60
C VAL A 47 1.55 -5.38 -16.60
N ASP A 48 2.70 -5.85 -17.08
CA ASP A 48 3.10 -7.25 -16.94
C ASP A 48 3.73 -7.52 -15.56
N GLY A 49 3.99 -8.81 -15.26
CA GLY A 49 4.59 -9.23 -13.99
C GLY A 49 5.93 -8.54 -13.66
N PRO A 50 6.88 -8.45 -14.59
CA PRO A 50 8.13 -7.71 -14.38
C PRO A 50 7.95 -6.23 -14.08
N ALA A 51 7.06 -5.53 -14.81
CA ALA A 51 6.77 -4.13 -14.53
C ALA A 51 6.03 -3.93 -13.20
N LEU A 52 5.16 -4.86 -12.80
CA LEU A 52 4.57 -4.88 -11.46
C LEU A 52 5.65 -5.05 -10.39
N ALA A 53 6.58 -6.00 -10.57
CA ALA A 53 7.67 -6.22 -9.63
C ALA A 53 8.59 -5.00 -9.49
N ALA A 54 8.90 -4.33 -10.60
CA ALA A 54 9.66 -3.07 -10.59
C ALA A 54 8.91 -1.96 -9.84
N ALA A 55 7.59 -1.83 -10.04
CA ALA A 55 6.78 -0.86 -9.31
C ALA A 55 6.75 -1.15 -7.79
N LEU A 56 6.76 -2.42 -7.38
CA LEU A 56 6.83 -2.80 -5.96
C LEU A 56 8.20 -2.48 -5.34
N ALA A 57 9.29 -2.68 -6.08
CA ALA A 57 10.63 -2.30 -5.64
C ALA A 57 10.76 -0.77 -5.46
N ASP A 58 10.21 0.01 -6.40
CA ASP A 58 10.26 1.47 -6.37
C ASP A 58 9.36 2.10 -5.30
N ARG A 59 8.10 1.62 -5.21
CA ARG A 59 7.07 2.29 -4.38
C ARG A 59 6.96 1.74 -2.98
N ALA A 60 7.16 0.43 -2.81
CA ALA A 60 7.00 -0.26 -1.53
C ALA A 60 8.34 -0.74 -0.95
N HIS A 61 9.45 -0.57 -1.68
CA HIS A 61 10.79 -1.00 -1.27
C HIS A 61 10.84 -2.47 -0.84
N PHE A 62 9.97 -3.31 -1.42
CA PHE A 62 9.96 -4.74 -1.13
C PHE A 62 11.25 -5.40 -1.63
N THR A 63 11.85 -6.23 -0.77
CA THR A 63 13.12 -6.89 -1.07
C THR A 63 12.99 -8.00 -2.12
N ASN A 64 11.84 -8.68 -2.18
CA ASN A 64 11.59 -9.81 -3.09
C ASN A 64 10.25 -9.64 -3.87
N PRO A 65 10.12 -8.62 -4.73
CA PRO A 65 8.85 -8.29 -5.37
C PRO A 65 8.38 -9.37 -6.36
N ALA A 66 9.29 -10.03 -7.07
CA ALA A 66 8.95 -11.13 -7.99
C ALA A 66 8.29 -12.30 -7.24
N GLN A 67 8.82 -12.67 -6.07
CA GLN A 67 8.27 -13.74 -5.26
C GLN A 67 6.83 -13.44 -4.79
N LEU A 68 6.50 -12.18 -4.51
CA LEU A 68 5.13 -11.77 -4.14
C LEU A 68 4.17 -11.93 -5.32
N VAL A 69 4.60 -11.56 -6.53
CA VAL A 69 3.81 -11.74 -7.76
C VAL A 69 3.58 -13.23 -8.04
N ASP A 70 4.60 -14.07 -7.88
CA ASP A 70 4.49 -15.52 -8.08
C ASP A 70 3.52 -16.16 -7.09
N GLN A 71 3.63 -15.86 -5.78
CA GLN A 71 2.72 -16.38 -4.76
C GLN A 71 1.25 -16.01 -5.03
N LEU A 72 1.00 -14.79 -5.52
CA LEU A 72 -0.36 -14.35 -5.85
C LEU A 72 -0.87 -14.96 -7.17
N THR A 73 0.03 -15.28 -8.08
CA THR A 73 -0.27 -16.01 -9.32
C THR A 73 -0.62 -17.47 -9.02
N GLU A 74 0.15 -18.15 -8.15
CA GLU A 74 -0.14 -19.50 -7.67
C GLU A 74 -1.50 -19.61 -6.98
N ARG A 75 -1.93 -18.53 -6.32
CA ARG A 75 -3.26 -18.41 -5.69
C ARG A 75 -4.38 -18.06 -6.66
N GLY A 76 -4.08 -17.85 -7.95
CA GLY A 76 -5.04 -17.44 -8.97
C GLY A 76 -5.61 -16.03 -8.78
N LEU A 77 -4.93 -15.18 -7.99
CA LEU A 77 -5.32 -13.78 -7.78
C LEU A 77 -4.71 -12.86 -8.83
N LEU A 78 -3.54 -13.23 -9.35
CA LEU A 78 -2.90 -12.60 -10.49
C LEU A 78 -2.77 -13.56 -11.68
N ASP A 79 -2.73 -12.99 -12.87
CA ASP A 79 -2.33 -13.64 -14.11
C ASP A 79 -1.49 -12.67 -14.94
N GLY A 80 -0.22 -13.02 -15.19
CA GLY A 80 0.72 -12.17 -15.93
C GLY A 80 0.92 -10.77 -15.33
N GLY A 81 0.78 -10.61 -14.00
CA GLY A 81 0.86 -9.31 -13.31
C GLY A 81 -0.46 -8.52 -13.23
N ARG A 82 -1.55 -9.06 -13.76
CA ARG A 82 -2.88 -8.43 -13.74
C ARG A 82 -3.80 -9.14 -12.77
N LEU A 83 -4.76 -8.41 -12.20
CA LEU A 83 -5.78 -9.05 -11.36
C LEU A 83 -6.67 -9.96 -12.20
N THR A 84 -6.84 -11.19 -11.73
CA THR A 84 -7.90 -12.08 -12.22
C THR A 84 -9.26 -11.55 -11.76
N THR A 85 -10.36 -12.15 -12.25
CA THR A 85 -11.69 -11.84 -11.71
C THR A 85 -11.78 -12.16 -10.22
N VAL A 86 -11.22 -13.28 -9.78
CA VAL A 86 -11.15 -13.67 -8.36
C VAL A 86 -10.33 -12.65 -7.56
N GLY A 87 -9.19 -12.22 -8.10
CA GLY A 87 -8.35 -11.18 -7.49
C GLY A 87 -9.10 -9.86 -7.31
N ARG A 88 -9.82 -9.39 -8.33
CA ARG A 88 -10.62 -8.15 -8.27
C ARG A 88 -11.75 -8.24 -7.25
N ASP A 89 -12.46 -9.36 -7.20
CA ASP A 89 -13.58 -9.51 -6.26
C ASP A 89 -13.10 -9.59 -4.81
N LEU A 90 -12.00 -10.32 -4.54
CA LEU A 90 -11.36 -10.32 -3.23
C LEU A 90 -10.89 -8.92 -2.83
N LEU A 91 -10.20 -8.23 -3.74
CA LEU A 91 -9.72 -6.87 -3.52
C LEU A 91 -10.87 -5.92 -3.18
N ARG A 92 -11.96 -5.92 -3.97
CA ARG A 92 -13.14 -5.08 -3.74
C ARG A 92 -13.79 -5.37 -2.39
N SER A 93 -13.93 -6.65 -2.03
CA SER A 93 -14.51 -7.06 -0.74
C SER A 93 -13.68 -6.53 0.43
N LEU A 94 -12.36 -6.70 0.38
CA LEU A 94 -11.46 -6.23 1.43
C LEU A 94 -11.35 -4.71 1.49
N GLN A 95 -11.37 -4.01 0.33
CA GLN A 95 -11.44 -2.55 0.29
C GLN A 95 -12.68 -2.05 1.04
N ALA A 96 -13.85 -2.66 0.81
CA ALA A 96 -15.08 -2.30 1.52
C ALA A 96 -14.98 -2.51 3.04
N VAL A 97 -14.37 -3.62 3.48
CA VAL A 97 -14.12 -3.90 4.92
C VAL A 97 -13.19 -2.84 5.52
N ILE A 98 -12.06 -2.56 4.86
CA ILE A 98 -11.06 -1.58 5.31
C ILE A 98 -11.66 -0.18 5.37
N THR A 99 -12.39 0.25 4.33
CA THR A 99 -13.07 1.55 4.31
C THR A 99 -14.06 1.67 5.45
N LYS A 100 -14.90 0.65 5.69
CA LYS A 100 -15.86 0.67 6.80
C LYS A 100 -15.18 0.75 8.16
N MET A 101 -14.10 -0.02 8.36
CA MET A 101 -13.37 -0.06 9.62
C MET A 101 -12.61 1.23 9.90
N THR A 102 -12.05 1.87 8.87
CA THR A 102 -11.21 3.07 9.02
C THR A 102 -11.99 4.37 8.88
N ALA A 103 -13.25 4.35 8.42
CA ALA A 103 -14.09 5.54 8.26
C ALA A 103 -14.10 6.49 9.47
N PRO A 104 -14.20 6.00 10.73
CA PRO A 104 -14.20 6.89 11.89
C PRO A 104 -12.91 7.69 12.09
N ILE A 105 -11.78 7.22 11.55
CA ILE A 105 -10.47 7.87 11.68
C ILE A 105 -10.35 9.06 10.72
N TRP A 106 -11.02 8.95 9.57
CA TRP A 106 -11.01 9.97 8.52
C TRP A 106 -12.16 10.96 8.66
N HIS A 107 -13.17 10.64 9.47
CA HIS A 107 -14.31 11.52 9.73
C HIS A 107 -13.84 12.81 10.43
N ASP A 108 -14.48 13.92 10.09
CA ASP A 108 -14.24 15.25 10.70
C ASP A 108 -12.81 15.81 10.61
N LEU A 109 -11.94 15.24 9.77
CA LEU A 109 -10.66 15.87 9.46
C LEU A 109 -10.88 17.13 8.61
N ALA A 110 -10.26 18.25 9.00
CA ALA A 110 -10.33 19.49 8.24
C ALA A 110 -9.69 19.30 6.86
N SER A 111 -10.40 19.69 5.79
CA SER A 111 -9.93 19.50 4.42
C SER A 111 -8.62 20.23 4.12
N GLU A 112 -8.39 21.37 4.79
CA GLU A 112 -7.15 22.14 4.68
C GLU A 112 -5.95 21.39 5.27
N ASP A 113 -6.13 20.73 6.42
CA ASP A 113 -5.09 19.93 7.07
C ASP A 113 -4.77 18.68 6.26
N VAL A 114 -5.80 18.01 5.71
CA VAL A 114 -5.64 16.86 4.82
C VAL A 114 -4.82 17.25 3.59
N ALA A 115 -5.17 18.36 2.93
CA ALA A 115 -4.43 18.85 1.77
C ALA A 115 -3.00 19.29 2.12
N ALA A 116 -2.78 19.87 3.30
CA ALA A 116 -1.45 20.23 3.77
C ALA A 116 -0.57 19.00 4.04
N ALA A 117 -1.14 17.98 4.71
CA ALA A 117 -0.46 16.71 4.96
C ALA A 117 -0.12 16.00 3.65
N GLU A 118 -1.04 15.95 2.68
CA GLU A 118 -0.81 15.36 1.37
C GLU A 118 0.37 16.03 0.64
N ARG A 119 0.38 17.36 0.57
CA ARG A 119 1.50 18.09 -0.08
C ARG A 119 2.83 17.81 0.62
N LEU A 120 2.84 17.85 1.96
CA LEU A 120 4.07 17.69 2.74
C LEU A 120 4.63 16.27 2.66
N LEU A 121 3.79 15.24 2.76
CA LEU A 121 4.22 13.84 2.68
C LEU A 121 4.74 13.50 1.28
N ASN A 122 4.08 13.99 0.22
CA ASN A 122 4.58 13.82 -1.15
C ASN A 122 5.94 14.51 -1.36
N GLU A 123 6.13 15.71 -0.81
CA GLU A 123 7.43 16.41 -0.87
C GLU A 123 8.53 15.62 -0.15
N ILE A 124 8.23 15.03 1.01
CA ILE A 124 9.17 14.17 1.75
C ILE A 124 9.55 12.95 0.91
N ILE A 125 8.57 12.25 0.32
CA ILE A 125 8.83 11.10 -0.57
C ILE A 125 9.73 11.49 -1.75
N CYS A 126 9.43 12.63 -2.40
CA CYS A 126 10.22 13.14 -3.52
C CYS A 126 11.69 13.37 -3.11
N ARG A 127 11.92 14.07 -1.99
CA ARG A 127 13.28 14.32 -1.47
C ARG A 127 13.99 13.04 -1.05
N SER A 128 13.30 12.10 -0.43
CA SER A 128 13.86 10.82 -0.02
C SER A 128 14.36 10.01 -1.23
N ARG A 129 13.62 10.00 -2.33
CA ARG A 129 14.05 9.34 -3.59
C ARG A 129 15.33 9.95 -4.14
N LEU A 130 15.42 11.29 -4.19
CA LEU A 130 16.65 11.97 -4.62
C LEU A 130 17.86 11.60 -3.76
N VAL A 131 17.67 11.40 -2.45
CA VAL A 131 18.74 10.96 -1.55
C VAL A 131 19.16 9.51 -1.84
N LEU A 132 18.22 8.60 -2.11
CA LEU A 132 18.51 7.20 -2.44
C LEU A 132 19.22 7.07 -3.80
N ASP A 133 18.84 7.88 -4.78
CA ASP A 133 19.44 7.88 -6.11
C ASP A 133 20.86 8.45 -6.09
N ALA A 134 21.14 9.44 -5.24
CA ALA A 134 22.47 10.04 -5.08
C ALA A 134 23.49 9.14 -4.37
N GLN A 135 23.06 8.00 -3.82
CA GLN A 135 23.93 7.02 -3.15
C GLN A 135 24.38 5.87 -4.07
N HIS A 136 24.00 5.90 -5.35
CA HIS A 136 24.41 4.98 -6.40
C HIS A 136 25.26 5.70 -7.46
#